data_AF-A0A392TFQ7-F1
#
_entry.id   AF-A0A392TFQ7-F1
#
_cell.length_a   1.000
_cell.length_b   1.000
_cell.length_c   1.000
_cell.angle_alpha   90.00
_cell.angle_beta   90.00
_cell.angle_gamma   90.00
#
_symmetry.space_group_name_H-M   'P 1'
#
loop_
_entity.id
_entity.type
_entity.pdbx_description
1 polymer ?
#
loop_
_entity_poly.entity_id
_entity_poly.type
_entity_poly.pdbx_seq_one_letter_code
_entity_poly.pdbx_strand_id
1 'polypeptide(L)'
;GVTYLVTHKTTKEQFACKSIATRKLVRRDDLDDIRREVQIMYHLTGHRNIVELKGAYEDRHSVNLIMELCAGGELFDRIISKGHYSERAA
;
A
#
# COMPACT_ATOMS: atom_id res chain seq x y z
N GLY A 1 9.45 2.05 0.73
CA GLY A 1 9.16 2.92 -0.43
C GLY A 1 8.64 4.27 0.03
N VAL A 2 8.24 5.12 -0.90
CA VAL A 2 7.44 6.33 -0.65
C VAL A 2 6.06 6.10 -1.27
N THR A 3 4.99 6.50 -0.59
CA THR A 3 3.62 6.34 -1.07
C THR A 3 3.07 7.64 -1.62
N TYR A 4 2.46 7.58 -2.80
CA TYR A 4 1.88 8.72 -3.50
C TYR A 4 0.40 8.47 -3.81
N LEU A 5 -0.43 9.52 -3.73
CA LEU A 5 -1.75 9.52 -4.35
C LEU A 5 -1.55 9.62 -5.87
N VAL A 6 -2.14 8.67 -6.62
CA VAL A 6 -2.07 8.66 -8.09
C VAL A 6 -3.46 8.56 -8.69
N THR A 7 -3.59 8.93 -9.96
CA THR A 7 -4.87 8.92 -10.68
C THR A 7 -4.70 8.19 -11.99
N HIS A 8 -5.53 7.18 -12.22
CA HIS A 8 -5.55 6.46 -13.49
C HIS A 8 -6.02 7.40 -14.60
N LYS A 9 -5.21 7.55 -15.65
CA LYS A 9 -5.36 8.64 -16.63
C LYS A 9 -6.72 8.62 -17.35
N THR A 10 -7.20 7.43 -17.68
CA THR A 10 -8.43 7.23 -18.46
C THR A 10 -9.67 7.21 -17.58
N THR A 11 -9.69 6.40 -16.51
CA THR A 11 -10.88 6.24 -15.64
C THR A 11 -11.02 7.34 -14.61
N LYS A 12 -9.96 8.14 -14.37
CA LYS A 12 -9.87 9.15 -13.31
C LYS A 12 -9.98 8.61 -11.89
N GLU A 13 -9.95 7.29 -11.73
CA GLU A 13 -9.96 6.64 -10.43
C GLU A 13 -8.66 6.88 -9.68
N GLN A 14 -8.75 7.04 -8.37
CA GLN A 14 -7.61 7.34 -7.50
C GLN A 14 -7.10 6.08 -6.80
N PHE A 15 -5.77 5.99 -6.66
CA PHE A 15 -5.08 4.85 -6.06
C PHE A 15 -3.92 5.32 -5.17
N ALA A 16 -3.43 4.43 -4.32
CA ALA A 16 -2.15 4.61 -3.64
C ALA A 16 -1.03 3.90 -4.43
N CYS A 17 0.05 4.61 -4.73
CA CYS A 17 1.23 4.06 -5.38
C CYS A 17 2.40 4.03 -4.40
N LYS A 18 2.81 2.84 -3.96
CA LYS A 18 4.05 2.66 -3.18
C LYS A 18 5.21 2.45 -4.15
N SER A 19 6.04 3.48 -4.29
CA SER A 19 7.23 3.45 -5.15
C SER A 19 8.47 3.08 -4.33
N ILE A 20 9.20 2.05 -4.78
CA ILE A 20 10.38 1.51 -4.12
C ILE A 20 11.55 1.63 -5.10
N ALA A 21 12.47 2.55 -4.81
CA ALA A 21 13.61 2.81 -5.68
C ALA A 21 14.50 1.57 -5.81
N THR A 22 14.83 1.16 -7.04
CA THR A 22 15.65 -0.02 -7.35
C THR A 22 17.04 0.07 -6.71
N ARG A 23 17.58 1.28 -6.55
CA ARG A 23 18.85 1.52 -5.81
C ARG A 23 18.81 1.09 -4.33
N LYS A 24 17.61 0.89 -3.76
CA LYS A 24 17.43 0.38 -2.40
C LYS A 24 17.35 -1.15 -2.37
N LEU A 25 17.39 -1.83 -3.52
CA LEU A 25 17.24 -3.27 -3.68
C LEU A 25 18.58 -3.92 -4.00
N VAL A 26 19.58 -3.64 -3.17
CA VAL A 26 20.96 -4.07 -3.41
C VAL A 26 21.17 -5.48 -2.90
N ARG A 27 20.50 -5.85 -1.79
CA ARG A 27 20.60 -7.18 -1.20
C ARG A 27 19.52 -8.09 -1.77
N ARG A 28 19.83 -9.38 -1.83
CA ARG A 28 18.84 -10.42 -2.16
C ARG A 28 17.63 -10.36 -1.23
N ASP A 29 17.87 -10.14 0.06
CA ASP A 29 16.81 -10.00 1.07
C ASP A 29 15.81 -8.89 0.71
N ASP A 30 16.28 -7.74 0.20
CA ASP A 30 15.41 -6.62 -0.19
C ASP A 30 14.47 -7.01 -1.36
N LEU A 31 14.99 -7.80 -2.31
CA LEU A 31 14.22 -8.30 -3.44
C LEU A 31 13.20 -9.35 -3.01
N ASP A 32 13.59 -10.23 -2.08
CA ASP A 32 12.73 -11.28 -1.57
C ASP A 32 11.60 -10.70 -0.71
N ASP A 33 11.85 -9.63 0.05
CA ASP A 33 10.83 -8.91 0.81
C ASP A 33 9.77 -8.27 -0.12
N ILE A 34 10.19 -7.67 -1.25
CA ILE A 34 9.24 -7.13 -2.23
C ILE A 34 8.42 -8.23 -2.89
N ARG A 35 9.08 -9.33 -3.29
CA ARG A 35 8.40 -10.49 -3.86
C ARG A 35 7.37 -11.05 -2.90
N ARG A 36 7.74 -11.17 -1.62
CA ARG A 36 6.84 -11.61 -0.55
C ARG A 36 5.68 -10.62 -0.38
N GLU A 37 5.93 -9.32 -0.36
CA GLU A 37 4.88 -8.30 -0.25
C GLU A 37 3.86 -8.44 -1.38
N VAL A 38 4.32 -8.54 -2.63
CA VAL A 38 3.47 -8.75 -3.81
C VAL A 38 2.69 -10.06 -3.71
N GLN A 39 3.35 -11.16 -3.36
CA GLN A 39 2.70 -12.46 -3.24
C GLN A 39 1.61 -12.47 -2.15
N ILE A 40 1.90 -11.93 -0.97
CA ILE A 40 0.93 -11.88 0.13
C ILE A 40 -0.31 -11.07 -0.29
N MET A 41 -0.11 -9.88 -0.83
CA MET A 41 -1.23 -9.02 -1.25
C MET A 41 -2.06 -9.67 -2.35
N TYR A 42 -1.42 -10.33 -3.32
CA TYR A 42 -2.14 -11.06 -4.37
C TYR A 42 -3.02 -12.17 -3.79
N HIS A 43 -2.50 -12.98 -2.86
CA HIS A 43 -3.27 -14.06 -2.23
C HIS A 43 -4.43 -13.57 -1.35
N LEU A 44 -4.36 -12.35 -0.84
CA LEU A 44 -5.38 -11.74 0.02
C LEU A 44 -6.40 -10.90 -0.75
N THR A 45 -6.30 -10.85 -2.07
CA THR A 45 -7.20 -10.08 -2.95
C THR A 45 -8.66 -10.51 -2.74
N GLY A 46 -9.55 -9.51 -2.63
CA GLY A 46 -10.99 -9.71 -2.44
C GLY A 46 -11.47 -9.69 -0.99
N HIS A 47 -10.57 -9.63 -0.01
CA HIS A 47 -10.98 -9.52 1.39
C HIS A 47 -11.29 -8.05 1.78
N ARG A 48 -12.54 -7.79 2.20
CA ARG A 48 -13.06 -6.43 2.49
C ARG A 48 -12.26 -5.55 3.48
N ASN A 49 -11.45 -6.16 4.34
CA ASN A 49 -10.68 -5.45 5.37
C ASN A 49 -9.16 -5.49 5.11
N ILE A 50 -8.74 -5.93 3.92
CA ILE A 50 -7.33 -5.97 3.51
C ILE A 50 -7.21 -5.17 2.22
N VAL A 51 -6.20 -4.30 2.17
CA VAL A 51 -5.94 -3.46 1.00
C VAL A 51 -5.65 -4.33 -0.23
N GLU A 52 -6.30 -3.99 -1.35
CA GLU A 52 -6.14 -4.73 -2.60
C GLU A 52 -4.95 -4.22 -3.42
N LEU A 53 -4.13 -5.15 -3.96
CA LEU A 53 -3.13 -4.84 -4.97
C LEU A 53 -3.80 -4.81 -6.36
N LYS A 54 -3.85 -3.64 -6.99
CA LYS A 54 -4.38 -3.46 -8.35
C LYS A 54 -3.35 -3.80 -9.44
N GLY A 55 -2.06 -3.66 -9.13
CA GLY A 55 -0.99 -4.04 -10.05
C GLY A 55 0.40 -3.69 -9.51
N ALA A 56 1.43 -4.28 -10.11
CA ALA A 56 2.83 -3.99 -9.85
C ALA A 56 3.55 -3.68 -11.16
N TYR A 57 4.29 -2.57 -11.21
CA TYR A 57 4.96 -2.09 -12.42
C TYR A 57 6.40 -1.71 -12.11
N GLU A 58 7.33 -2.17 -12.93
CA GLU A 58 8.73 -1.83 -12.81
C GLU A 58 9.13 -0.85 -13.92
N ASP A 59 9.85 0.21 -13.52
CA ASP A 59 10.57 1.09 -14.43
C ASP A 59 12.07 1.06 -14.10
N ARG A 60 12.87 1.87 -14.81
CA ARG A 60 14.34 1.88 -14.66
C ARG A 60 14.81 2.24 -13.24
N HIS A 61 14.01 2.96 -12.47
CA HIS A 61 14.41 3.56 -11.20
C HIS A 61 13.61 3.03 -10.01
N SER A 62 12.44 2.47 -10.23
CA SER A 62 11.53 2.04 -9.17
C SER A 62 10.68 0.83 -9.53
N VAL A 63 10.32 0.07 -8.50
CA VAL A 63 9.16 -0.84 -8.50
C VAL A 63 7.98 -0.11 -7.88
N ASN A 64 6.85 -0.07 -8.57
CA ASN A 64 5.66 0.70 -8.21
C ASN A 64 4.49 -0.25 -7.96
N LEU A 65 4.00 -0.29 -6.72
CA LEU A 65 2.84 -1.08 -6.33
C LEU A 65 1.60 -0.18 -6.31
N ILE A 66 0.63 -0.46 -7.18
CA ILE A 66 -0.65 0.24 -7.25
C ILE A 66 -1.65 -0.50 -6.38
N MET A 67 -2.19 0.19 -5.39
CA MET A 67 -3.05 -0.35 -4.36
C MET A 67 -4.32 0.48 -4.25
N GLU A 68 -5.36 -0.12 -3.69
CA GLU A 68 -6.57 0.60 -3.27
C GLU A 68 -6.21 1.81 -2.37
N LEU A 69 -6.93 2.93 -2.57
CA LEU A 69 -6.76 4.13 -1.76
C LEU A 69 -7.62 4.06 -0.50
N CYS A 70 -6.99 3.91 0.67
CA CYS A 70 -7.66 3.94 1.97
C CYS A 70 -7.79 5.38 2.51
N ALA A 71 -8.81 6.13 2.07
CA ALA A 71 -9.01 7.55 2.45
C ALA A 71 -9.51 7.78 3.89
N GLY A 72 -9.70 6.72 4.69
CA GLY A 72 -10.21 6.82 6.06
C GLY A 72 -9.23 7.42 7.08
N GLY A 73 -7.96 7.59 6.71
CA GLY A 73 -6.90 7.99 7.65
C GLY A 73 -6.52 6.85 8.61
N GLU A 74 -5.58 7.14 9.51
CA GLU A 74 -5.02 6.13 10.41
C GLU A 74 -5.84 5.97 11.68
N LEU A 75 -6.02 4.71 12.12
CA LEU A 75 -6.73 4.41 13.37
C LEU A 75 -6.00 5.00 14.58
N PHE A 76 -4.66 4.95 14.60
CA PHE A 76 -3.86 5.47 15.71
C PHE A 76 -4.07 6.98 15.91
N ASP A 77 -4.12 7.77 14.84
CA ASP A 77 -4.42 9.20 14.93
C ASP A 77 -5.80 9.46 15.53
N ARG A 78 -6.78 8.61 15.19
CA ARG A 78 -8.13 8.67 15.77
C ARG A 78 -8.16 8.27 17.25
N ILE A 79 -7.27 7.36 17.68
CA ILE A 79 -7.11 6.98 19.10
C ILE A 79 -6.51 8.15 19.88
N ILE A 80 -5.42 8.73 19.38
CA ILE A 80 -4.72 9.83 20.05
C ILE A 80 -5.65 11.04 20.20
N SER A 81 -6.36 11.43 19.13
CA SER A 81 -7.28 12.58 19.17
C SER A 81 -8.46 12.42 20.13
N LYS A 82 -8.94 11.19 20.36
CA LYS A 82 -10.04 10.91 21.31
C LYS A 82 -9.56 10.59 22.73
N GLY A 83 -8.28 10.31 22.95
CA GLY A 83 -7.70 9.94 24.24
C GLY A 83 -7.92 8.48 24.64
N HIS A 84 -9.13 7.93 24.51
CA HIS A 84 -9.40 6.49 24.70
C HIS A 84 -10.66 6.04 23.94
N TYR A 85 -10.67 4.80 23.48
CA TYR A 85 -11.88 4.12 22.98
C TYR A 85 -12.42 3.20 24.07
N SER A 86 -13.75 3.16 24.21
CA SER A 86 -14.40 2.07 24.95
C SER A 86 -14.37 0.78 24.12
N GLU A 87 -14.33 -0.39 24.74
CA GLU A 87 -14.32 -1.70 24.03
C GLU A 87 -15.47 -1.85 23.03
N ARG A 88 -16.61 -1.20 23.28
CA ARG A 88 -17.77 -1.24 22.37
C ARG A 88 -17.60 -0.41 21.09
N ALA A 89 -16.67 0.54 21.10
CA ALA A 89 -16.43 1.47 20.01
C ALA A 89 -15.12 1.19 19.25
N ALA A 90 -14.40 0.13 19.64
CA ALA A 90 -13.21 -0.40 18.97
C ALA A 90 -13.57 -1.47 17.93
#